data_AF-A0A2E9VVY5-F1
#
_entry.id   AF-A0A2E9VVY5-F1
#
_cell.length_a   1.000
_cell.length_b   1.000
_cell.length_c   1.000
_cell.angle_alpha   90.00
_cell.angle_beta   90.00
_cell.angle_gamma   90.00
#
_symmetry.space_group_name_H-M   'P 1'
#
loop_
_entity.id
_entity.type
_entity.pdbx_description
1 polymer ?
#
loop_
_entity_poly.entity_id
_entity_poly.type
_entity_poly.pdbx_seq_one_letter_code
_entity_poly.pdbx_strand_id
1 'polypeptide(L)'
;MVYVWATLLLIFNMTAWLSTLLTLPGNWLLVLFTGIYVFFLPAGMEPRISWTVAIVVLVLAILGEIVEFFAGAHGAAKQGGSRRGIVLAIVGAIIGSMTGAIISMPIPIIGPLIGALVGGALGSFAGAWIGEHGTGRTSAERYAIGQGAMMGRLLGTAGKLVIGVIMLVLVTMDSFFDFATKM
;
A
#
# COMPACT_ATOMS: atom_id res chain seq x y z
N MET A 1 0.94 6.81 -31.28
CA MET A 1 0.35 5.55 -30.77
C MET A 1 1.00 5.10 -29.46
N VAL A 2 2.33 5.09 -29.32
CA VAL A 2 3.03 4.76 -28.05
C VAL A 2 2.54 5.55 -26.83
N TYR A 3 2.33 6.86 -26.97
CA TYR A 3 1.87 7.72 -25.86
C TYR A 3 0.46 7.39 -25.38
N VAL A 4 -0.38 6.76 -26.23
CA VAL A 4 -1.70 6.27 -25.81
C VAL A 4 -1.52 5.11 -24.83
N TRP A 5 -0.64 4.15 -25.17
CA TRP A 5 -0.30 3.04 -24.28
C TRP A 5 0.35 3.52 -22.99
N ALA A 6 1.28 4.48 -23.06
CA ALA A 6 1.92 5.07 -21.88
C ALA A 6 0.92 5.80 -20.97
N THR A 7 -0.07 6.50 -21.57
CA THR A 7 -1.15 7.16 -20.83
C THR A 7 -2.06 6.14 -20.15
N LEU A 8 -2.42 5.05 -20.83
CA LEU A 8 -3.19 3.97 -20.22
C LEU A 8 -2.43 3.34 -19.05
N LEU A 9 -1.14 3.06 -19.24
CA LEU A 9 -0.29 2.53 -18.17
C LEU A 9 -0.27 3.47 -16.95
N LEU A 10 -0.10 4.77 -17.16
CA LEU A 10 -0.16 5.78 -16.09
C LEU A 10 -1.48 5.70 -15.32
N ILE A 11 -2.62 5.63 -16.02
CA ILE A 11 -3.94 5.55 -15.38
C ILE A 11 -4.08 4.27 -14.56
N PHE A 12 -3.68 3.12 -15.11
CA PHE A 12 -3.73 1.84 -14.39
C PHE A 12 -2.79 1.82 -13.18
N ASN A 13 -1.57 2.33 -13.32
CA ASN A 13 -0.60 2.42 -12.23
C ASN A 13 -1.03 3.41 -11.14
N MET A 14 -1.66 4.54 -11.51
CA MET A 14 -2.21 5.48 -10.53
C MET A 14 -3.38 4.87 -9.76
N THR A 15 -4.23 4.10 -10.43
CA THR A 15 -5.33 3.35 -9.79
C THR A 15 -4.79 2.27 -8.86
N ALA A 16 -3.78 1.50 -9.30
CA ALA A 16 -3.09 0.51 -8.49
C ALA A 16 -2.48 1.15 -7.23
N TRP A 17 -1.77 2.27 -7.38
CA TRP A 17 -1.19 3.00 -6.26
C TRP A 17 -2.25 3.44 -5.24
N LEU A 18 -3.35 4.07 -5.69
CA LEU A 18 -4.46 4.50 -4.84
C LEU A 18 -5.15 3.33 -4.11
N SER A 19 -5.21 2.16 -4.74
CA SER A 19 -5.80 0.96 -4.16
C SER A 19 -5.09 0.49 -2.87
N THR A 20 -3.84 0.90 -2.65
CA THR A 20 -3.09 0.63 -1.40
C THR A 20 -3.82 1.14 -0.17
N LEU A 21 -4.53 2.28 -0.28
CA LEU A 21 -5.35 2.82 0.80
C LEU A 21 -6.51 1.90 1.18
N LEU A 22 -6.99 1.09 0.23
CA LEU A 22 -8.02 0.08 0.40
C LEU A 22 -7.47 -1.27 0.89
N THR A 23 -6.27 -1.30 1.47
CA THR A 23 -5.56 -2.54 1.88
C THR A 23 -5.22 -3.51 0.72
N LEU A 24 -5.35 -3.08 -0.54
CA LEU A 24 -4.98 -3.90 -1.69
C LEU A 24 -3.46 -3.88 -1.94
N PRO A 25 -2.90 -4.91 -2.60
CA PRO A 25 -1.47 -4.98 -2.94
C PRO A 25 -1.12 -4.04 -4.11
N GLY A 26 -1.32 -2.73 -3.94
CA GLY A 26 -1.22 -1.73 -5.00
C GLY A 26 0.13 -1.69 -5.72
N ASN A 27 1.23 -1.78 -4.97
CA ASN A 27 2.58 -1.82 -5.56
C ASN A 27 2.81 -3.08 -6.43
N TRP A 28 2.20 -4.22 -6.07
CA TRP A 28 2.26 -5.43 -6.91
C TRP A 28 1.45 -5.27 -8.19
N LEU A 29 0.27 -4.64 -8.12
CA LEU A 29 -0.52 -4.33 -9.31
C LEU A 29 0.25 -3.38 -10.25
N LEU A 30 0.97 -2.40 -9.69
CA LEU A 30 1.83 -1.51 -10.46
C LEU A 30 2.95 -2.29 -11.18
N VAL A 31 3.62 -3.21 -10.49
CA VAL A 31 4.61 -4.12 -11.09
C VAL A 31 3.98 -4.96 -12.21
N LEU A 32 2.80 -5.53 -11.98
CA LEU A 32 2.08 -6.34 -12.95
C LEU A 32 1.77 -5.55 -14.23
N PHE A 33 1.18 -4.36 -14.10
CA PHE A 33 0.85 -3.53 -15.27
C PHE A 33 2.10 -3.05 -16.01
N THR A 34 3.16 -2.73 -15.27
CA THR A 34 4.47 -2.39 -15.86
C THR A 34 5.05 -3.58 -16.63
N GLY A 35 4.98 -4.79 -16.08
CA GLY A 35 5.40 -6.01 -16.76
C GLY A 35 4.59 -6.27 -18.03
N ILE A 36 3.26 -6.17 -17.96
CA ILE A 36 2.38 -6.30 -19.13
C ILE A 36 2.80 -5.29 -20.21
N TYR A 37 3.04 -4.03 -19.84
CA TYR A 37 3.48 -3.01 -20.78
C TYR A 37 4.81 -3.38 -21.45
N VAL A 38 5.83 -3.75 -20.66
CA VAL A 38 7.16 -4.13 -21.18
C VAL A 38 7.08 -5.32 -22.15
N PHE A 39 6.29 -6.34 -21.83
CA PHE A 39 6.21 -7.55 -22.64
C PHE A 39 5.34 -7.40 -23.89
N PHE A 40 4.23 -6.67 -23.81
CA PHE A 40 3.24 -6.62 -24.88
C PHE A 40 3.30 -5.37 -25.75
N LEU A 41 4.11 -4.36 -25.40
CA LEU A 41 4.28 -3.19 -26.26
C LEU A 41 4.91 -3.61 -27.61
N PRO A 42 4.20 -3.41 -28.75
CA PRO A 42 4.67 -3.83 -30.06
C PRO A 42 6.11 -3.39 -30.40
N ALA A 43 6.84 -4.26 -31.09
CA ALA A 43 8.19 -4.00 -31.53
C ALA A 43 8.25 -2.76 -32.45
N GLY A 44 9.24 -1.89 -32.22
CA GLY A 44 9.45 -0.66 -32.99
C GLY A 44 8.67 0.57 -32.48
N MET A 45 7.90 0.46 -31.39
CA MET A 45 7.35 1.62 -30.71
C MET A 45 8.27 2.09 -29.59
N GLU A 46 8.77 3.31 -29.73
CA GLU A 46 9.54 4.05 -28.72
C GLU A 46 8.78 5.31 -28.33
N PRO A 47 8.82 5.77 -27.07
CA PRO A 47 9.68 5.31 -25.96
C PRO A 47 9.24 3.97 -25.32
N ARG A 48 10.18 3.20 -24.76
CA ARG A 48 9.91 1.94 -24.02
C ARG A 48 10.42 2.02 -22.59
N ILE A 49 9.82 1.20 -21.72
CA ILE A 49 10.33 1.00 -20.36
C ILE A 49 11.53 0.06 -20.44
N SER A 50 12.65 0.50 -19.90
CA SER A 50 13.87 -0.28 -19.74
C SER A 50 13.68 -1.42 -18.74
N TRP A 51 14.41 -2.52 -18.95
CA TRP A 51 14.46 -3.62 -17.98
C TRP A 51 15.03 -3.17 -16.63
N THR A 52 15.93 -2.17 -16.63
CA THR A 52 16.46 -1.55 -15.42
C THR A 52 15.33 -0.96 -14.57
N VAL A 53 14.47 -0.12 -15.15
CA VAL A 53 13.32 0.45 -14.43
C VAL A 53 12.35 -0.63 -13.97
N ALA A 54 12.06 -1.63 -14.81
CA ALA A 54 11.18 -2.74 -14.43
C ALA A 54 11.70 -3.51 -13.20
N ILE A 55 13.01 -3.80 -13.14
CA ILE A 55 13.64 -4.47 -11.99
C ILE A 55 13.66 -3.57 -10.75
N VAL A 56 14.00 -2.28 -10.91
CA VAL A 56 13.99 -1.32 -9.79
C VAL A 56 12.61 -1.22 -9.17
N VAL A 57 11.56 -1.14 -9.99
CA VAL A 57 10.16 -1.07 -9.54
C VAL A 57 9.75 -2.35 -8.80
N LEU A 58 10.19 -3.53 -9.26
CA LEU A 58 9.98 -4.79 -8.54
C LEU A 58 10.65 -4.79 -7.16
N VAL A 59 11.91 -4.35 -7.08
CA VAL A 59 12.65 -4.26 -5.80
C VAL A 59 11.97 -3.26 -4.86
N LEU A 60 11.57 -2.09 -5.36
CA LEU A 60 10.83 -1.10 -4.59
C LEU A 60 9.50 -1.66 -4.08
N ALA A 61 8.76 -2.41 -4.89
CA ALA A 61 7.51 -3.05 -4.46
C ALA A 61 7.74 -3.96 -3.24
N ILE A 62 8.78 -4.82 -3.30
CA ILE A 62 9.17 -5.70 -2.19
C ILE A 62 9.51 -4.88 -0.94
N LEU A 63 10.31 -3.83 -1.09
CA LEU A 63 10.66 -2.94 0.03
C LEU A 63 9.42 -2.26 0.63
N GLY A 64 8.45 -1.85 -0.19
CA GLY A 64 7.20 -1.26 0.27
C GLY A 64 6.35 -2.22 1.11
N GLU A 65 6.27 -3.50 0.71
CA GLU A 65 5.58 -4.52 1.50
C GLU A 65 6.30 -4.81 2.82
N ILE A 66 7.63 -4.87 2.80
CA ILE A 66 8.46 -5.03 4.00
C ILE A 66 8.16 -3.87 4.97
N VAL A 67 8.21 -2.62 4.49
CA VAL A 67 7.93 -1.43 5.32
C VAL A 67 6.54 -1.51 5.96
N GLU A 68 5.50 -1.85 5.18
CA GLU A 68 4.14 -1.93 5.70
C GLU A 68 3.97 -3.05 6.74
N PHE A 69 4.50 -4.24 6.44
CA PHE A 69 4.42 -5.40 7.32
C PHE A 69 5.15 -5.17 8.65
N PHE A 70 6.38 -4.67 8.59
CA PHE A 70 7.17 -4.41 9.80
C PHE A 70 6.63 -3.25 10.61
N ALA A 71 6.19 -2.15 9.99
CA ALA A 71 5.63 -1.02 10.73
C ALA A 71 4.36 -1.43 11.51
N GLY A 72 3.46 -2.19 10.89
CA GLY A 72 2.24 -2.69 11.54
C GLY A 72 2.53 -3.66 12.69
N ALA A 73 3.38 -4.66 12.46
CA ALA A 73 3.74 -5.66 13.47
C ALA A 73 4.56 -5.04 14.62
N HIS A 74 5.54 -4.19 14.30
CA HIS A 74 6.40 -3.55 15.28
C HIS A 74 5.64 -2.56 16.17
N GLY A 75 4.66 -1.83 15.61
CA GLY A 75 3.86 -0.88 16.38
C GLY A 75 3.17 -1.52 17.59
N ALA A 76 2.49 -2.65 17.38
CA ALA A 76 1.85 -3.40 18.46
C ALA A 76 2.88 -4.14 19.35
N ALA A 77 3.89 -4.77 18.73
CA ALA A 77 4.89 -5.56 19.45
C ALA A 77 5.76 -4.72 20.40
N LYS A 78 6.10 -3.48 20.02
CA LYS A 78 6.87 -2.54 20.86
C LYS A 78 6.18 -2.23 22.17
N GLN A 79 4.85 -2.28 22.20
CA GLN A 79 4.03 -2.09 23.39
C GLN A 79 3.74 -3.41 24.13
N GLY A 80 4.43 -4.49 23.75
CA GLY A 80 4.26 -5.82 24.33
C GLY A 80 3.13 -6.65 23.72
N GLY A 81 2.50 -6.22 22.63
CA GLY A 81 1.37 -6.92 22.00
C GLY A 81 1.59 -8.43 21.83
N SER A 82 0.59 -9.21 22.21
CA SER A 82 0.59 -10.67 22.03
C SER A 82 0.51 -11.02 20.54
N ARG A 83 0.91 -12.25 20.19
CA ARG A 83 0.74 -12.76 18.80
C ARG A 83 -0.72 -12.69 18.35
N ARG A 84 -1.66 -12.98 19.24
CA ARG A 84 -3.11 -12.89 18.97
C ARG A 84 -3.52 -11.44 18.70
N GLY A 85 -3.04 -10.49 19.51
CA GLY A 85 -3.26 -9.06 19.32
C GLY A 85 -2.78 -8.57 17.95
N ILE A 86 -1.57 -8.96 17.54
CA ILE A 86 -1.00 -8.60 16.23
C ILE A 86 -1.87 -9.16 15.08
N VAL A 87 -2.25 -10.44 15.15
CA VAL A 87 -3.09 -11.06 14.10
C VAL A 87 -4.46 -10.36 14.00
N LEU A 88 -5.10 -10.11 15.14
CA LEU A 88 -6.39 -9.42 15.16
C LEU A 88 -6.28 -7.96 14.72
N ALA A 89 -5.15 -7.30 14.95
CA ALA A 89 -4.89 -5.96 14.41
C ALA A 89 -4.82 -5.95 12.88
N ILE A 90 -4.24 -6.98 12.25
CA ILE A 90 -4.21 -7.12 10.79
C ILE A 90 -5.62 -7.35 10.25
N VAL A 91 -6.36 -8.30 10.84
CA VAL A 91 -7.75 -8.60 10.46
C VAL A 91 -8.65 -7.37 10.64
N GLY A 92 -8.49 -6.68 11.77
CA GLY A 92 -9.21 -5.46 12.07
C GLY A 92 -8.90 -4.36 11.06
N ALA A 93 -7.64 -4.21 10.63
CA ALA A 93 -7.28 -3.24 9.60
C ALA A 93 -7.96 -3.52 8.26
N ILE A 94 -8.06 -4.79 7.84
CA ILE A 94 -8.74 -5.16 6.59
C ILE A 94 -10.24 -4.84 6.68
N ILE A 95 -10.91 -5.34 7.73
CA ILE A 95 -12.35 -5.11 7.93
C ILE A 95 -12.63 -3.62 8.05
N GLY A 96 -11.84 -2.91 8.85
CA GLY A 96 -11.96 -1.48 9.06
C GLY A 96 -11.75 -0.68 7.78
N SER A 97 -10.76 -1.04 6.95
CA SER A 97 -10.53 -0.36 5.67
C SER A 97 -11.71 -0.53 4.72
N MET A 98 -12.25 -1.75 4.64
CA MET A 98 -13.42 -2.02 3.80
C MET A 98 -14.67 -1.30 4.29
N THR A 99 -15.00 -1.39 5.57
CA THR A 99 -16.18 -0.73 6.14
C THR A 99 -16.07 0.79 6.07
N GLY A 100 -14.89 1.34 6.37
CA GLY A 100 -14.61 2.76 6.25
C GLY A 100 -14.76 3.26 4.81
N ALA A 101 -14.27 2.51 3.81
CA ALA A 101 -14.45 2.84 2.41
C ALA A 101 -15.92 2.87 1.98
N ILE A 102 -16.71 1.89 2.43
CA ILE A 102 -18.14 1.77 2.10
C ILE A 102 -18.95 2.91 2.73
N ILE A 103 -18.72 3.20 4.01
CA ILE A 103 -19.45 4.25 4.75
C ILE A 103 -19.20 5.64 4.14
N SER A 104 -17.99 5.88 3.63
CA SER A 104 -17.57 7.15 3.07
C SER A 104 -17.87 7.29 1.56
N MET A 105 -18.49 6.28 0.93
CA MET A 105 -18.90 6.28 -0.47
C MET A 105 -19.73 7.51 -0.91
N PRO A 106 -20.60 8.13 -0.07
CA PRO A 106 -21.33 9.33 -0.47
C PRO A 106 -20.45 10.51 -0.93
N ILE A 107 -19.18 10.53 -0.54
CA ILE A 107 -18.19 11.49 -1.05
C ILE A 107 -17.34 10.74 -2.10
N PRO A 108 -17.62 10.88 -3.40
CA PRO A 108 -16.97 10.07 -4.43
C PRO A 108 -15.46 10.32 -4.47
N ILE A 109 -14.71 9.26 -4.79
CA ILE A 109 -13.24 9.21 -4.93
C ILE A 109 -12.51 9.45 -3.60
N ILE A 110 -12.62 10.64 -3.01
CA ILE A 110 -11.86 11.03 -1.81
C ILE A 110 -12.41 10.34 -0.55
N GLY A 111 -13.73 10.21 -0.45
CA GLY A 111 -14.38 9.57 0.69
C GLY A 111 -13.85 8.16 0.93
N PRO A 112 -14.00 7.22 -0.02
CA PRO A 112 -13.52 5.85 0.13
C PRO A 112 -12.04 5.74 0.53
N LEU A 113 -11.17 6.62 0.01
CA LEU A 113 -9.75 6.61 0.31
C LEU A 113 -9.45 7.02 1.76
N ILE A 114 -10.06 8.12 2.22
CA ILE A 114 -9.92 8.58 3.61
C ILE A 114 -10.59 7.60 4.56
N GLY A 115 -11.79 7.14 4.21
CA GLY A 115 -12.55 6.18 4.99
C GLY A 115 -11.78 4.87 5.16
N ALA A 116 -11.14 4.35 4.12
CA ALA A 116 -10.31 3.17 4.22
C ALA A 116 -9.09 3.36 5.12
N LEU A 117 -8.39 4.49 4.99
CA LEU A 117 -7.23 4.79 5.83
C LEU A 117 -7.61 4.89 7.31
N VAL A 118 -8.65 5.68 7.62
CA VAL A 118 -9.12 5.89 9.00
C VAL A 118 -9.73 4.60 9.55
N GLY A 119 -10.59 3.95 8.77
CA GLY A 119 -11.22 2.70 9.15
C GLY A 119 -10.20 1.59 9.39
N GLY A 120 -9.16 1.47 8.56
CA GLY A 120 -8.07 0.53 8.75
C GLY A 120 -7.25 0.81 10.00
N ALA A 121 -6.95 2.08 10.29
CA ALA A 121 -6.24 2.47 11.51
C ALA A 121 -7.06 2.13 12.77
N LEU A 122 -8.34 2.51 12.80
CA LEU A 122 -9.25 2.21 13.91
C LEU A 122 -9.53 0.72 14.06
N GLY A 123 -9.68 0.01 12.95
CA GLY A 123 -9.82 -1.43 12.92
C GLY A 123 -8.59 -2.14 13.47
N SER A 124 -7.39 -1.67 13.13
CA SER A 124 -6.14 -2.17 13.69
C SER A 124 -6.04 -1.95 15.19
N PHE A 125 -6.39 -0.76 15.66
CA PHE A 125 -6.51 -0.44 17.08
C PHE A 125 -7.46 -1.42 17.79
N ALA A 126 -8.69 -1.55 17.28
CA ALA A 126 -9.73 -2.36 17.90
C ALA A 126 -9.34 -3.85 17.92
N GLY A 127 -8.78 -4.34 16.80
CA GLY A 127 -8.30 -5.71 16.69
C GLY A 127 -7.20 -6.03 17.70
N ALA A 128 -6.19 -5.17 17.80
CA ALA A 128 -5.15 -5.30 18.82
C ALA A 128 -5.74 -5.27 20.24
N TRP A 129 -6.57 -4.27 20.55
CA TRP A 129 -7.17 -4.11 21.87
C TRP A 129 -8.03 -5.32 22.29
N ILE A 130 -8.86 -5.85 21.39
CA ILE A 130 -9.66 -7.06 21.59
C ILE A 130 -8.76 -8.29 21.75
N GLY A 131 -7.71 -8.40 20.95
CA GLY A 131 -6.81 -9.55 21.00
C GLY A 131 -6.01 -9.69 22.28
N GLU A 132 -5.87 -8.60 23.03
CA GLU A 132 -5.28 -8.60 24.37
C GLU A 132 -6.27 -8.93 25.48
N HIS A 133 -7.54 -9.18 25.17
CA HIS A 133 -8.51 -9.59 26.19
C HIS A 133 -8.17 -10.99 26.75
N GLY A 134 -8.18 -11.13 28.07
CA GLY A 134 -7.83 -12.39 28.76
C GLY A 134 -6.33 -12.67 28.87
N THR A 135 -5.45 -11.72 28.52
CA THR A 135 -3.99 -11.86 28.67
C THR A 135 -3.46 -11.42 30.05
N GLY A 136 -4.34 -11.06 30.98
CA GLY A 136 -3.97 -10.50 32.28
C GLY A 136 -3.54 -9.02 32.25
N ARG A 137 -3.57 -8.39 31.07
CA ARG A 137 -3.21 -6.98 30.89
C ARG A 137 -4.27 -6.02 31.40
N THR A 138 -3.80 -4.92 31.97
CA THR A 138 -4.63 -3.79 32.37
C THR A 138 -5.26 -3.10 31.16
N SER A 139 -6.36 -2.38 31.37
CA SER A 139 -7.01 -1.60 30.30
C SER A 139 -6.07 -0.58 29.66
N ALA A 140 -5.17 0.03 30.45
CA ALA A 140 -4.19 1.00 29.97
C ALA A 140 -3.15 0.36 29.03
N GLU A 141 -2.62 -0.81 29.39
CA GLU A 141 -1.66 -1.53 28.53
C GLU A 141 -2.32 -1.97 27.21
N ARG A 142 -3.55 -2.48 27.27
CA ARG A 142 -4.32 -2.87 26.07
C ARG A 142 -4.54 -1.68 25.14
N TYR A 143 -4.85 -0.52 25.71
CA TYR A 143 -5.03 0.72 24.96
C TYR A 143 -3.71 1.15 24.28
N ALA A 144 -2.59 1.11 25.00
CA ALA A 144 -1.27 1.42 24.46
C ALA A 144 -0.88 0.48 23.30
N ILE A 145 -1.14 -0.83 23.43
CA ILE A 145 -0.93 -1.83 22.35
C ILE A 145 -1.79 -1.50 21.13
N GLY A 146 -3.06 -1.16 21.34
CA GLY A 146 -3.96 -0.70 20.28
C GLY A 146 -3.43 0.53 19.55
N GLN A 147 -2.98 1.55 20.29
CA GLN A 147 -2.40 2.77 19.70
C GLN A 147 -1.13 2.46 18.92
N GLY A 148 -0.29 1.57 19.44
CA GLY A 148 0.89 1.06 18.75
C GLY A 148 0.53 0.43 17.41
N ALA A 149 -0.47 -0.45 17.37
CA ALA A 149 -0.96 -1.07 16.13
C ALA A 149 -1.48 -0.04 15.13
N MET A 150 -2.29 0.93 15.61
CA MET A 150 -2.84 2.02 14.79
C MET A 150 -1.73 2.87 14.15
N MET A 151 -0.76 3.33 14.94
CA MET A 151 0.35 4.15 14.42
C MET A 151 1.25 3.33 13.50
N GLY A 152 1.51 2.06 13.84
CA GLY A 152 2.23 1.14 12.97
C GLY A 152 1.56 0.99 11.60
N ARG A 153 0.23 0.84 11.59
CA ARG A 153 -0.58 0.76 10.35
C ARG A 153 -0.47 2.06 9.53
N LEU A 154 -0.67 3.22 10.15
CA LEU A 154 -0.62 4.50 9.43
C LEU A 154 0.77 4.78 8.86
N LEU A 155 1.83 4.59 9.65
CA LEU A 155 3.21 4.81 9.20
C LEU A 155 3.62 3.80 8.13
N GLY A 156 3.21 2.54 8.26
CA GLY A 156 3.46 1.50 7.25
C GLY A 156 2.80 1.82 5.91
N THR A 157 1.51 2.18 5.93
CA THR A 157 0.79 2.57 4.72
C THR A 157 1.37 3.84 4.11
N ALA A 158 1.73 4.85 4.91
CA ALA A 158 2.37 6.06 4.41
C ALA A 158 3.73 5.77 3.73
N GLY A 159 4.59 4.96 4.37
CA GLY A 159 5.87 4.55 3.78
C GLY A 159 5.70 3.79 2.47
N LYS A 160 4.73 2.86 2.41
CA LYS A 160 4.41 2.12 1.20
C LYS A 160 3.89 3.03 0.08
N LEU A 161 3.06 4.02 0.40
CA LEU A 161 2.57 5.00 -0.57
C LEU A 161 3.69 5.87 -1.14
N VAL A 162 4.64 6.33 -0.31
CA VAL A 162 5.82 7.08 -0.77
C VAL A 162 6.63 6.26 -1.75
N ILE A 163 6.90 4.99 -1.43
CA ILE A 163 7.59 4.07 -2.33
C ILE A 163 6.81 3.89 -3.64
N GLY A 164 5.48 3.75 -3.55
CA GLY A 164 4.61 3.66 -4.72
C GLY A 164 4.64 4.90 -5.61
N VAL A 165 4.76 6.11 -5.05
CA VAL A 165 4.95 7.35 -5.82
C VAL A 165 6.29 7.31 -6.58
N ILE A 166 7.37 6.87 -5.95
CA ILE A 166 8.67 6.72 -6.61
C ILE A 166 8.56 5.74 -7.78
N MET A 167 7.93 4.59 -7.58
CA MET A 167 7.67 3.62 -8.64
C MET A 167 6.88 4.23 -9.80
N LEU A 168 5.80 4.97 -9.49
CA LEU A 168 4.94 5.61 -10.48
C LEU A 168 5.70 6.66 -11.30
N VAL A 169 6.54 7.47 -10.66
CA VAL A 169 7.39 8.47 -11.33
C VAL A 169 8.39 7.78 -12.26
N LEU A 170 9.11 6.77 -11.78
CA LEU A 170 10.10 6.06 -12.59
C LEU A 170 9.46 5.43 -13.84
N VAL A 171 8.35 4.71 -13.68
CA VAL A 171 7.63 4.09 -14.80
C VAL A 171 7.09 5.14 -15.78
N THR A 172 6.54 6.24 -15.27
CA THR A 172 5.99 7.30 -16.11
C THR A 172 7.10 8.00 -16.89
N MET A 173 8.21 8.33 -16.25
CA MET A 173 9.34 8.97 -16.93
C MET A 173 9.90 8.07 -18.04
N ASP A 174 10.08 6.77 -17.77
CA ASP A 174 10.68 5.87 -18.77
C ASP A 174 9.71 5.59 -19.93
N SER A 175 8.42 5.38 -19.64
CA SER A 175 7.41 5.16 -20.69
C SER A 175 7.15 6.37 -21.60
N PHE A 176 7.46 7.60 -21.16
CA PHE A 176 7.25 8.81 -21.95
C PHE A 176 8.54 9.40 -22.55
N PHE A 177 9.71 9.11 -21.99
CA PHE A 177 10.97 9.75 -22.40
C PHE A 177 12.11 8.77 -22.66
N ASP A 178 11.97 7.49 -22.28
CA ASP A 178 13.03 6.47 -22.34
C ASP A 178 14.33 7.03 -21.75
N PHE A 179 14.24 7.46 -20.48
CA PHE A 179 15.30 8.21 -19.84
C PHE A 179 16.42 7.30 -19.34
N ALA A 180 16.09 6.05 -18.98
CA ALA A 180 17.04 5.13 -18.39
C ALA A 180 18.02 4.52 -19.40
N THR A 181 17.69 4.49 -20.68
CA THR A 181 18.61 4.07 -21.76
C THR A 181 19.49 5.21 -22.28
N LYS A 182 19.15 6.46 -21.93
CA LYS A 182 19.89 7.68 -22.33
C LYS A 182 20.92 8.15 -21.30
N MET A 183 21.02 7.46 -20.16
CA MET A 183 22.08 7.62 -19.16
C MET A 183 23.24 6.66 -19.44
#